data_AF-A0A2A2WJZ7-F1
#
_entry.id   AF-A0A2A2WJZ7-F1
#
_cell.length_a   1.000
_cell.length_b   1.000
_cell.length_c   1.000
_cell.angle_alpha   90.00
_cell.angle_beta   90.00
_cell.angle_gamma   90.00
#
_symmetry.space_group_name_H-M   'P 1'
#
loop_
_entity.id
_entity.type
_entity.pdbx_description
1 polymer ?
#
loop_
_entity_poly.entity_id
_entity_poly.type
_entity_poly.pdbx_seq_one_letter_code
_entity_poly.pdbx_strand_id
1 'polypeptide(L)'
;MKQKHSPIRQWQRSVGALIIAVGLAGGFTAGAHANPSTQDPEKPLQAHNTIQGAEKQIQAMYAKFAEWEELVIRSTEAANAGRRFPHQQLSRIYPDVYRGIWYADHLMAMGEPAGADLKQKFAMLHKAMQVFAPRLIEFQPKELAVLQNQTANRQKTMARAAELAGQGKLAEAERQIQPLLLKQLSSVFYLNSSVSRPFQNEVNVPYQDILNRLNRERRKDYQARAIAKIQTYAEAVDVLKSESTRVASELKQSPTVALGDGKSGDAAEAIEYITVLWGNASAAVTRSVATAWAFNDGDVQTTAQPFQQTMDQIEATGNAAIVNVLNSTAQSTPADQLATLYPNVLRALSKLDRRLVGSLDASVVTAVEQLAAKHAPLAEHVKRYSSATVEPTRWMQRYASQQVQHASGGYPLASNRLNRDETPETTVAPAIYGPQSTRSRVLTPGVLSSPASWIVGDAKSMLGMKMQDESTVRLAPTAKVTIVPQDPRHYTSVPASFPIHAYVSELHDCLLLDDSHGPLDLSAADAQSSAELQEFQNVGGRIARLTLEAFVSRFATMPDQASALVPLNRLPSIDAQGAPIDKLIWRVDLEPDWVAHRMFVAVSASPE
;
A
#
# COMPACT_ATOMS: atom_id res chain seq x y z
N MET A 1 62.83 -7.96 -47.03
CA MET A 1 62.87 -7.01 -48.17
C MET A 1 61.44 -6.57 -48.47
N LYS A 2 61.14 -5.26 -48.36
CA LYS A 2 59.90 -4.50 -48.71
C LYS A 2 58.61 -4.93 -47.97
N GLN A 3 58.07 -4.25 -46.95
CA GLN A 3 57.73 -2.84 -46.66
C GLN A 3 56.63 -2.21 -47.55
N LYS A 4 55.56 -1.72 -46.88
CA LYS A 4 54.64 -0.56 -47.12
C LYS A 4 53.17 -0.98 -46.89
N HIS A 5 52.27 -0.27 -46.21
CA HIS A 5 52.23 0.98 -45.43
C HIS A 5 51.00 0.90 -44.50
N SER A 6 51.09 1.44 -43.28
CA SER A 6 49.97 1.96 -42.44
C SER A 6 49.79 3.45 -42.80
N PRO A 7 48.66 4.21 -42.56
CA PRO A 7 47.78 4.24 -41.37
C PRO A 7 46.26 4.51 -41.66
N ILE A 8 45.32 4.49 -40.71
CA ILE A 8 44.92 5.62 -39.85
C ILE A 8 43.84 5.18 -38.81
N ARG A 9 44.09 5.62 -37.57
CA ARG A 9 43.26 5.83 -36.37
C ARG A 9 41.72 5.76 -36.49
N GLN A 10 41.09 5.05 -35.56
CA GLN A 10 40.44 5.65 -34.37
C GLN A 10 40.02 4.55 -33.38
N TRP A 11 40.61 4.61 -32.19
CA TRP A 11 40.19 3.86 -31.01
C TRP A 11 38.98 4.57 -30.39
N GLN A 12 37.80 3.98 -30.46
CA GLN A 12 36.75 4.19 -29.47
C GLN A 12 36.70 2.95 -28.59
N ARG A 13 37.17 3.09 -27.35
CA ARG A 13 36.94 2.13 -26.28
C ARG A 13 35.47 2.18 -25.93
N SER A 14 34.73 1.16 -26.35
CA SER A 14 33.40 0.87 -25.83
C SER A 14 33.54 0.48 -24.35
N VAL A 15 33.22 1.40 -23.45
CA VAL A 15 32.91 1.07 -22.05
C VAL A 15 31.54 0.39 -22.08
N GLY A 16 31.55 -0.94 -22.01
CA GLY A 16 30.34 -1.73 -21.85
C GLY A 16 29.78 -1.50 -20.46
N ALA A 17 28.71 -0.72 -20.37
CA ALA A 17 27.87 -0.65 -19.17
C ALA A 17 27.13 -1.99 -19.02
N LEU A 18 27.60 -2.81 -18.09
CA LEU A 18 26.92 -4.02 -17.65
C LEU A 18 25.73 -3.60 -16.78
N ILE A 19 24.55 -3.46 -17.38
CA ILE A 19 23.29 -3.27 -16.64
C ILE A 19 22.99 -4.59 -15.92
N ILE A 20 23.32 -4.66 -14.63
CA ILE A 20 22.85 -5.73 -13.74
C ILE A 20 21.37 -5.43 -13.44
N ALA A 21 20.48 -6.07 -14.18
CA ALA A 21 19.07 -6.11 -13.85
C ALA A 21 18.88 -6.94 -12.56
N VAL A 22 18.85 -6.25 -11.41
CA VAL A 22 18.47 -6.87 -10.13
C VAL A 22 16.96 -7.13 -10.16
N GLY A 23 16.60 -8.36 -10.54
CA GLY A 23 15.24 -8.87 -10.43
C GLY A 23 14.83 -9.03 -8.97
N LEU A 24 14.23 -8.00 -8.38
CA LEU A 24 13.48 -8.05 -7.11
C LEU A 24 12.10 -8.72 -7.30
N ALA A 25 12.07 -9.87 -7.97
CA ALA A 25 10.91 -10.72 -8.12
C ALA A 25 11.20 -12.06 -7.42
N GLY A 26 10.88 -12.13 -6.13
CA GLY A 26 11.07 -13.34 -5.35
C GLY A 26 10.50 -13.20 -3.96
N GLY A 27 9.18 -13.37 -3.84
CA GLY A 27 8.53 -13.38 -2.53
C GLY A 27 7.01 -13.30 -2.46
N PHE A 28 6.24 -13.33 -3.57
CA PHE A 28 4.78 -13.54 -3.51
C PHE A 28 4.29 -14.18 -4.82
N THR A 29 4.19 -15.52 -4.86
CA THR A 29 3.53 -16.24 -5.95
C THR A 29 2.13 -16.67 -5.53
N ALA A 30 1.17 -15.77 -5.73
CA ALA A 30 -0.24 -16.07 -5.98
C ALA A 30 -0.81 -14.89 -6.77
N GLY A 31 -0.86 -15.00 -8.11
CA GLY A 31 -1.53 -14.07 -9.04
C GLY A 31 -1.64 -12.60 -8.61
N ALA A 32 -0.53 -11.93 -8.29
CA ALA A 32 -0.58 -10.56 -7.79
C ALA A 32 -0.71 -9.57 -8.95
N HIS A 33 -1.93 -9.11 -9.20
CA HIS A 33 -2.17 -7.92 -10.02
C HIS A 33 -1.42 -6.74 -9.40
N ALA A 34 -0.38 -6.28 -10.09
CA ALA A 34 0.45 -5.18 -9.61
C ALA A 34 -0.25 -3.85 -9.87
N ASN A 35 -0.24 -2.98 -8.86
CA ASN A 35 -0.67 -1.60 -8.94
C ASN A 35 0.14 -0.78 -9.99
N PRO A 36 -0.37 0.36 -10.47
CA PRO A 36 0.38 1.29 -11.32
C PRO A 36 1.75 1.62 -10.71
N SER A 37 2.80 1.61 -11.52
CA SER A 37 4.15 1.93 -11.05
C SER A 37 4.96 2.68 -12.09
N THR A 38 6.02 3.33 -11.66
CA THR A 38 6.95 4.02 -12.56
C THR A 38 7.55 3.11 -13.65
N GLN A 39 7.53 1.78 -13.46
CA GLN A 39 7.90 0.80 -14.50
C GLN A 39 6.74 0.46 -15.45
N ASP A 40 5.52 0.37 -14.92
CA ASP A 40 4.31 0.06 -15.68
C ASP A 40 3.14 0.93 -15.20
N PRO A 41 3.00 2.16 -15.73
CA PRO A 41 2.00 3.11 -15.26
C PRO A 41 0.56 2.73 -15.61
N GLU A 42 0.36 1.91 -16.64
CA GLU A 42 -0.99 1.61 -17.17
C GLU A 42 -1.69 0.46 -16.45
N LYS A 43 -1.04 -0.17 -15.47
CA LYS A 43 -1.68 -1.22 -14.67
C LYS A 43 -2.90 -0.68 -13.92
N PRO A 44 -3.95 -1.51 -13.72
CA PRO A 44 -5.10 -1.11 -12.95
C PRO A 44 -4.76 -1.01 -11.46
N LEU A 45 -5.50 -0.14 -10.74
CA LEU A 45 -5.53 -0.19 -9.27
C LEU A 45 -6.08 -1.54 -8.80
N GLN A 46 -5.45 -2.12 -7.79
CA GLN A 46 -5.83 -3.42 -7.24
C GLN A 46 -7.22 -3.36 -6.58
N ALA A 47 -8.02 -4.42 -6.79
CA ALA A 47 -9.29 -4.61 -6.11
C ALA A 47 -9.10 -5.05 -4.65
N HIS A 48 -10.01 -4.67 -3.76
CA HIS A 48 -9.95 -5.12 -2.36
C HIS A 48 -10.59 -6.50 -2.15
N ASN A 49 -11.23 -7.08 -3.17
CA ASN A 49 -11.75 -8.45 -3.21
C ASN A 49 -12.82 -8.80 -2.16
N THR A 50 -13.45 -7.80 -1.53
CA THR A 50 -14.58 -8.04 -0.61
C THR A 50 -15.82 -8.50 -1.38
N ILE A 51 -16.02 -7.98 -2.61
CA ILE A 51 -17.13 -8.36 -3.48
C ILE A 51 -16.62 -9.21 -4.64
N GLN A 52 -17.11 -10.45 -4.75
CA GLN A 52 -16.71 -11.38 -5.81
C GLN A 52 -17.02 -10.82 -7.20
N GLY A 53 -16.08 -10.99 -8.14
CA GLY A 53 -16.23 -10.60 -9.53
C GLY A 53 -15.82 -9.16 -9.86
N ALA A 54 -15.59 -8.30 -8.86
CA ALA A 54 -15.15 -6.92 -9.06
C ALA A 54 -13.82 -6.85 -9.81
N GLU A 55 -12.84 -7.67 -9.44
CA GLU A 55 -11.51 -7.71 -10.07
C GLU A 55 -11.58 -7.97 -11.59
N LYS A 56 -12.33 -8.99 -12.01
CA LYS A 56 -12.50 -9.31 -13.44
C LYS A 56 -13.17 -8.16 -14.19
N GLN A 57 -14.13 -7.48 -13.56
CA GLN A 57 -14.80 -6.33 -14.15
C GLN A 57 -13.86 -5.13 -14.29
N ILE A 58 -13.07 -4.83 -13.25
CA ILE A 58 -12.04 -3.78 -13.27
C ILE A 58 -11.10 -4.01 -14.45
N GLN A 59 -10.52 -5.22 -14.57
CA GLN A 59 -9.59 -5.54 -15.66
C GLN A 59 -10.21 -5.35 -17.05
N ALA A 60 -11.43 -5.85 -17.24
CA ALA A 60 -12.14 -5.70 -18.49
C ALA A 60 -12.38 -4.22 -18.84
N MET A 61 -12.70 -3.38 -17.86
CA MET A 61 -12.94 -1.96 -18.07
C MET A 61 -11.67 -1.16 -18.35
N TYR A 62 -10.56 -1.43 -17.67
CA TYR A 62 -9.26 -0.81 -18.00
C TYR A 62 -8.80 -1.19 -19.41
N ALA A 63 -8.93 -2.47 -19.79
CA ALA A 63 -8.60 -2.92 -21.15
C ALA A 63 -9.48 -2.24 -22.21
N LYS A 64 -10.78 -2.10 -21.94
CA LYS A 64 -11.71 -1.40 -22.85
C LYS A 64 -11.41 0.09 -22.94
N PHE A 65 -11.05 0.73 -21.83
CA PHE A 65 -10.62 2.12 -21.84
C PHE A 65 -9.39 2.30 -22.75
N ALA A 66 -8.35 1.51 -22.58
CA ALA A 66 -7.13 1.59 -23.40
C ALA A 66 -7.43 1.38 -24.90
N GLU A 67 -8.28 0.40 -25.24
CA GLU A 67 -8.72 0.15 -26.61
C GLU A 67 -9.43 1.37 -27.22
N TRP A 68 -10.36 1.97 -26.48
CA TRP A 68 -11.16 3.10 -26.96
C TRP A 68 -10.38 4.42 -26.98
N GLU A 69 -9.50 4.64 -26.01
CA GLU A 69 -8.61 5.80 -25.98
C GLU A 69 -7.71 5.80 -27.22
N GLU A 70 -7.07 4.67 -27.54
CA GLU A 70 -6.22 4.53 -28.74
C GLU A 70 -7.01 4.76 -30.05
N LEU A 71 -8.27 4.34 -30.11
CA LEU A 71 -9.13 4.65 -31.26
C LEU A 71 -9.41 6.16 -31.37
N VAL A 72 -9.67 6.84 -30.24
CA VAL A 72 -9.95 8.28 -30.21
C VAL A 72 -8.70 9.09 -30.52
N ILE A 73 -7.52 8.68 -30.04
CA ILE A 73 -6.22 9.29 -30.35
C ILE A 73 -6.00 9.26 -31.87
N ARG A 74 -5.98 8.06 -32.47
CA ARG A 74 -5.76 7.90 -33.92
C ARG A 74 -6.81 8.63 -34.77
N SER A 75 -8.06 8.66 -34.31
CA SER A 75 -9.13 9.38 -34.99
C SER A 75 -8.96 10.90 -34.92
N THR A 76 -8.49 11.42 -33.78
CA THR A 76 -8.21 12.85 -33.60
C THR A 76 -7.04 13.28 -34.48
N GLU A 77 -5.97 12.49 -34.52
CA GLU A 77 -4.82 12.71 -35.40
C GLU A 77 -5.21 12.71 -36.89
N ALA A 78 -5.99 11.72 -37.33
CA ALA A 78 -6.50 11.65 -38.69
C ALA A 78 -7.33 12.89 -39.03
N ALA A 79 -8.26 13.26 -38.15
CA ALA A 79 -9.14 14.38 -38.36
C ALA A 79 -8.39 15.73 -38.34
N ASN A 80 -7.37 15.90 -37.49
CA ASN A 80 -6.51 17.09 -37.46
C ASN A 80 -5.64 17.21 -38.72
N ALA A 81 -5.26 16.09 -39.31
CA ALA A 81 -4.58 16.04 -40.61
C ALA A 81 -5.54 16.19 -41.81
N GLY A 82 -6.83 16.49 -41.59
CA GLY A 82 -7.82 16.61 -42.67
C GLY A 82 -8.17 15.28 -43.36
N ARG A 83 -7.80 14.13 -42.77
CA ARG A 83 -8.08 12.80 -43.30
C ARG A 83 -9.42 12.27 -42.79
N ARG A 84 -9.99 11.31 -43.54
CA ARG A 84 -11.16 10.55 -43.08
C ARG A 84 -10.82 9.77 -41.81
N PHE A 85 -11.79 9.71 -40.90
CA PHE A 85 -11.68 9.00 -39.62
C PHE A 85 -12.91 8.10 -39.43
N PRO A 86 -12.82 7.04 -38.60
CA PRO A 86 -13.85 6.00 -38.51
C PRO A 86 -15.06 6.43 -37.66
N HIS A 87 -15.80 7.46 -38.09
CA HIS A 87 -16.90 8.05 -37.33
C HIS A 87 -17.99 7.05 -36.92
N GLN A 88 -18.27 6.01 -37.72
CA GLN A 88 -19.24 4.96 -37.37
C GLN A 88 -18.77 4.08 -36.20
N GLN A 89 -17.45 3.85 -36.08
CA GLN A 89 -16.91 3.13 -34.93
C GLN A 89 -16.94 4.02 -33.69
N LEU A 90 -16.58 5.30 -33.84
CA LEU A 90 -16.67 6.29 -32.76
C LEU A 90 -18.10 6.45 -32.24
N SER A 91 -19.11 6.51 -33.11
CA SER A 91 -20.51 6.58 -32.68
C SER A 91 -20.99 5.32 -31.96
N ARG A 92 -20.39 4.16 -32.23
CA ARG A 92 -20.70 2.90 -31.52
C ARG A 92 -20.07 2.86 -30.13
N ILE A 93 -18.84 3.35 -29.97
CA ILE A 93 -18.16 3.36 -28.66
C ILE A 93 -18.63 4.51 -27.77
N TYR A 94 -19.17 5.60 -28.32
CA TYR A 94 -19.62 6.77 -27.54
C TYR A 94 -20.66 6.42 -26.44
N PRO A 95 -21.72 5.63 -26.70
CA PRO A 95 -22.58 5.10 -25.65
C PRO A 95 -21.88 4.16 -24.67
N ASP A 96 -20.92 3.36 -25.14
CA ASP A 96 -20.19 2.42 -24.30
C ASP A 96 -19.25 3.13 -23.31
N VAL A 97 -18.72 4.30 -23.67
CA VAL A 97 -17.98 5.19 -22.75
C VAL A 97 -18.89 5.67 -21.61
N TYR A 98 -20.14 6.04 -21.91
CA TYR A 98 -21.15 6.36 -20.88
C TYR A 98 -21.42 5.15 -19.97
N ARG A 99 -21.58 3.97 -20.57
CA ARG A 99 -21.73 2.73 -19.81
C ARG A 99 -20.52 2.46 -18.91
N GLY A 100 -19.31 2.78 -19.36
CA GLY A 100 -18.09 2.75 -18.56
C GLY A 100 -18.17 3.63 -17.31
N ILE A 101 -18.69 4.85 -17.43
CA ILE A 101 -18.93 5.75 -16.27
C ILE A 101 -19.91 5.10 -15.28
N TRP A 102 -21.00 4.52 -15.77
CA TRP A 102 -22.01 3.88 -14.89
C TRP A 102 -21.47 2.62 -14.20
N TYR A 103 -20.65 1.82 -14.90
CA TYR A 103 -19.95 0.70 -14.28
C TYR A 103 -18.97 1.17 -13.22
N ALA A 104 -18.27 2.27 -13.46
CA ALA A 104 -17.37 2.86 -12.49
C ALA A 104 -18.12 3.32 -11.22
N ASP A 105 -19.30 3.96 -11.37
CA ASP A 105 -20.18 4.29 -10.23
C ASP A 105 -20.66 3.05 -9.47
N HIS A 106 -20.92 1.94 -10.18
CA HIS A 106 -21.27 0.68 -9.55
C HIS A 106 -20.09 0.06 -8.78
N LEU A 107 -18.87 0.11 -9.33
CA LEU A 107 -17.64 -0.30 -8.63
C LEU A 107 -17.42 0.53 -7.36
N MET A 108 -17.60 1.84 -7.42
CA MET A 108 -17.55 2.69 -6.22
C MET A 108 -18.61 2.30 -5.19
N ALA A 109 -19.81 1.91 -5.61
CA ALA A 109 -20.83 1.38 -4.71
C ALA A 109 -20.44 0.03 -4.07
N MET A 110 -19.59 -0.77 -4.75
CA MET A 110 -18.95 -1.97 -4.19
C MET A 110 -17.77 -1.66 -3.27
N GLY A 111 -17.43 -0.38 -3.05
CA GLY A 111 -16.29 0.06 -2.23
C GLY A 111 -14.95 0.05 -2.97
N GLU A 112 -14.93 -0.21 -4.28
CA GLU A 112 -13.70 -0.40 -5.05
C GLU A 112 -13.08 0.94 -5.50
N PRO A 113 -11.86 1.28 -5.03
CA PRO A 113 -11.18 2.53 -5.40
C PRO A 113 -10.91 2.66 -6.91
N ALA A 114 -10.71 1.53 -7.60
CA ALA A 114 -10.53 1.49 -9.05
C ALA A 114 -11.71 2.08 -9.82
N GLY A 115 -12.91 2.11 -9.22
CA GLY A 115 -14.08 2.79 -9.78
C GLY A 115 -13.87 4.30 -9.91
N ALA A 116 -13.22 4.96 -8.95
CA ALA A 116 -12.95 6.40 -9.03
C ALA A 116 -12.02 6.73 -10.22
N ASP A 117 -10.96 5.93 -10.43
CA ASP A 117 -10.05 6.09 -11.56
C ASP A 117 -10.74 5.89 -12.90
N LEU A 118 -11.49 4.78 -13.04
CA LEU A 118 -12.24 4.49 -14.27
C LEU A 118 -13.28 5.56 -14.59
N LYS A 119 -13.97 6.08 -13.57
CA LYS A 119 -14.96 7.15 -13.74
C LYS A 119 -14.30 8.40 -14.32
N GLN A 120 -13.15 8.79 -13.79
CA GLN A 120 -12.39 9.93 -14.28
C GLN A 120 -11.92 9.68 -15.72
N LYS A 121 -11.29 8.52 -15.99
CA LYS A 121 -10.84 8.10 -17.32
C LYS A 121 -11.95 8.17 -18.37
N PHE A 122 -13.10 7.53 -18.13
CA PHE A 122 -14.21 7.54 -19.09
C PHE A 122 -14.87 8.92 -19.24
N ALA A 123 -14.98 9.71 -18.16
CA ALA A 123 -15.52 11.07 -18.25
C ALA A 123 -14.63 11.98 -19.12
N MET A 124 -13.31 11.83 -19.00
CA MET A 124 -12.35 12.56 -19.82
C MET A 124 -12.40 12.10 -21.28
N LEU A 125 -12.44 10.80 -21.55
CA LEU A 125 -12.57 10.25 -22.90
C LEU A 125 -13.86 10.72 -23.57
N HIS A 126 -14.98 10.68 -22.85
CA HIS A 126 -16.26 11.20 -23.32
C HIS A 126 -16.14 12.68 -23.76
N LYS A 127 -15.48 13.52 -22.94
CA LYS A 127 -15.26 14.93 -23.28
C LYS A 127 -14.36 15.07 -24.52
N ALA A 128 -13.29 14.28 -24.63
CA ALA A 128 -12.39 14.31 -25.78
C ALA A 128 -13.11 13.94 -27.10
N MET A 129 -14.08 13.02 -27.04
CA MET A 129 -14.89 12.64 -28.21
C MET A 129 -15.80 13.76 -28.74
N GLN A 130 -16.10 14.81 -27.95
CA GLN A 130 -16.96 15.91 -28.40
C GLN A 130 -16.33 16.75 -29.52
N VAL A 131 -15.01 16.67 -29.71
CA VAL A 131 -14.28 17.37 -30.78
C VAL A 131 -14.71 16.93 -32.19
N PHE A 132 -15.30 15.74 -32.34
CA PHE A 132 -15.72 15.22 -33.64
C PHE A 132 -17.05 15.79 -34.15
N ALA A 133 -17.98 16.20 -33.26
CA ALA A 133 -19.32 16.63 -33.67
C ALA A 133 -19.33 17.82 -34.66
N PRO A 134 -18.50 18.87 -34.49
CA PRO A 134 -18.39 19.95 -35.47
C PRO A 134 -17.85 19.52 -36.84
N ARG A 135 -17.17 18.37 -36.92
CA ARG A 135 -16.61 17.82 -38.17
C ARG A 135 -17.59 16.89 -38.89
N LEU A 136 -18.74 16.60 -38.29
CA LEU A 136 -19.75 15.66 -38.78
C LEU A 136 -21.07 16.36 -39.13
N ILE A 137 -21.01 17.67 -39.45
CA ILE A 137 -22.19 18.51 -39.73
C ILE A 137 -23.09 17.91 -40.82
N GLU A 138 -22.53 17.25 -41.83
CA GLU A 138 -23.30 16.62 -42.91
C GLU A 138 -24.27 15.53 -42.44
N PHE A 139 -23.98 14.87 -41.30
CA PHE A 139 -24.83 13.82 -40.73
C PHE A 139 -25.88 14.36 -39.76
N GLN A 140 -25.74 15.61 -39.31
CA GLN A 140 -26.60 16.19 -38.27
C GLN A 140 -28.09 16.18 -38.63
N PRO A 141 -28.54 16.58 -39.84
CA PRO A 141 -29.97 16.59 -40.16
C PRO A 141 -30.61 15.21 -40.06
N LYS A 142 -29.90 14.18 -40.52
CA LYS A 142 -30.35 12.79 -40.49
C LYS A 142 -30.49 12.28 -39.05
N GLU A 143 -29.46 12.46 -38.24
CA GLU A 143 -29.45 11.97 -36.86
C GLU A 143 -30.41 12.78 -35.97
N LEU A 144 -30.58 14.08 -36.23
CA LEU A 144 -31.61 14.89 -35.58
C LEU A 144 -33.02 14.39 -35.90
N ALA A 145 -33.31 14.04 -37.16
CA ALA A 145 -34.58 13.45 -37.53
C ALA A 145 -34.83 12.09 -36.85
N VAL A 146 -33.79 11.26 -36.71
CA VAL A 146 -33.87 9.99 -35.95
C VAL A 146 -34.28 10.26 -34.50
N LEU A 147 -33.67 11.25 -33.85
CA LEU A 147 -34.04 11.64 -32.49
C LEU A 147 -35.47 12.19 -32.43
N GLN A 148 -35.85 13.12 -33.31
CA GLN A 148 -37.19 13.71 -33.31
C GLN A 148 -38.29 12.65 -33.52
N ASN A 149 -38.08 11.70 -34.42
CA ASN A 149 -39.03 10.62 -34.70
C ASN A 149 -39.20 9.64 -33.54
N GLN A 150 -38.25 9.57 -32.61
CA GLN A 150 -38.33 8.69 -31.43
C GLN A 150 -39.03 9.34 -30.24
N THR A 151 -39.53 10.57 -30.34
CA THR A 151 -40.06 11.35 -29.20
C THR A 151 -41.20 10.65 -28.47
N ALA A 152 -42.20 10.12 -29.18
CA ALA A 152 -43.31 9.41 -28.54
C ALA A 152 -42.86 8.15 -27.80
N ASN A 153 -41.91 7.39 -28.38
CA ASN A 153 -41.34 6.21 -27.74
C ASN A 153 -40.49 6.58 -26.51
N ARG A 154 -39.72 7.68 -26.57
CA ARG A 154 -38.98 8.20 -25.41
C ARG A 154 -39.92 8.55 -24.28
N GLN A 155 -40.93 9.39 -24.54
CA GLN A 155 -41.90 9.80 -23.52
C GLN A 155 -42.61 8.62 -22.87
N LYS A 156 -43.04 7.63 -23.66
CA LYS A 156 -43.66 6.39 -23.15
C LYS A 156 -42.71 5.60 -22.24
N THR A 157 -41.45 5.42 -22.67
CA THR A 157 -40.45 4.67 -21.91
C THR A 157 -40.09 5.40 -20.61
N MET A 158 -39.90 6.72 -20.67
CA MET A 158 -39.60 7.54 -19.49
C MET A 158 -40.76 7.57 -18.49
N ALA A 159 -42.01 7.67 -18.96
CA ALA A 159 -43.19 7.59 -18.11
C ALA A 159 -43.28 6.23 -17.40
N ARG A 160 -43.06 5.14 -18.14
CA ARG A 160 -43.07 3.78 -17.56
C ARG A 160 -41.94 3.59 -16.54
N ALA A 161 -40.75 4.10 -16.82
CA ALA A 161 -39.63 3.98 -15.92
C ALA A 161 -39.81 4.85 -14.66
N ALA A 162 -40.40 6.04 -14.78
CA ALA A 162 -40.79 6.86 -13.64
C ALA A 162 -41.84 6.16 -12.76
N GLU A 163 -42.83 5.50 -13.38
CA GLU A 163 -43.82 4.67 -12.67
C GLU A 163 -43.14 3.53 -11.89
N LEU A 164 -42.24 2.77 -12.53
CA LEU A 164 -41.48 1.70 -11.89
C LEU A 164 -40.61 2.22 -10.75
N ALA A 165 -39.92 3.35 -10.94
CA ALA A 165 -39.10 3.98 -9.92
C ALA A 165 -39.93 4.52 -8.73
N GLY A 166 -41.16 4.98 -8.99
CA GLY A 166 -42.14 5.35 -7.97
C GLY A 166 -42.67 4.16 -7.18
N GLN A 167 -42.71 2.97 -7.78
CA GLN A 167 -43.03 1.70 -7.12
C GLN A 167 -41.83 1.06 -6.39
N GLY A 168 -40.66 1.72 -6.37
CA GLY A 168 -39.43 1.17 -5.80
C GLY A 168 -38.74 0.10 -6.64
N LYS A 169 -39.20 -0.18 -7.87
CA LYS A 169 -38.62 -1.17 -8.78
C LYS A 169 -37.46 -0.60 -9.59
N LEU A 170 -36.43 -0.12 -8.91
CA LEU A 170 -35.33 0.64 -9.52
C LEU A 170 -34.54 -0.16 -10.57
N ALA A 171 -34.27 -1.44 -10.34
CA ALA A 171 -33.56 -2.30 -11.29
C ALA A 171 -34.37 -2.53 -12.59
N GLU A 172 -35.70 -2.64 -12.48
CA GLU A 172 -36.57 -2.73 -13.66
C GLU A 172 -36.62 -1.39 -14.42
N ALA A 173 -36.69 -0.27 -13.70
CA ALA A 173 -36.63 1.06 -14.29
C ALA A 173 -35.31 1.31 -15.04
N GLU A 174 -34.17 0.92 -14.46
CA GLU A 174 -32.85 0.95 -15.10
C GLU A 174 -32.84 0.16 -16.41
N ARG A 175 -33.30 -1.10 -16.37
CA ARG A 175 -33.36 -1.99 -17.54
C ARG A 175 -34.23 -1.45 -18.68
N GLN A 176 -35.26 -0.67 -18.35
CA GLN A 176 -36.14 -0.03 -19.36
C GLN A 176 -35.48 1.19 -20.02
N ILE A 177 -34.82 2.06 -19.24
CA ILE A 177 -34.24 3.30 -19.78
C ILE A 177 -32.88 3.07 -20.45
N GLN A 178 -32.05 2.17 -19.92
CA GLN A 178 -30.66 2.02 -20.36
C GLN A 178 -30.53 1.75 -21.88
N PRO A 179 -31.28 0.80 -22.49
CA PRO A 179 -31.18 0.56 -23.93
C PRO A 179 -31.60 1.76 -24.78
N LEU A 180 -32.62 2.50 -24.32
CA LEU A 180 -33.08 3.72 -24.98
C LEU A 180 -31.98 4.78 -24.96
N LEU A 181 -31.38 5.02 -23.79
CA LEU A 181 -30.32 6.00 -23.62
C LEU A 181 -29.09 5.65 -24.47
N LEU A 182 -28.65 4.40 -24.47
CA LEU A 182 -27.49 3.97 -25.28
C LEU A 182 -27.75 4.15 -26.79
N LYS A 183 -28.94 3.79 -27.27
CA LYS A 183 -29.34 4.02 -28.66
C LYS A 183 -29.33 5.51 -29.01
N GLN A 184 -29.87 6.33 -28.11
CA GLN A 184 -29.93 7.78 -28.30
C GLN A 184 -28.54 8.43 -28.32
N LEU A 185 -27.64 7.99 -27.44
CA LEU A 185 -26.27 8.49 -27.36
C LEU A 185 -25.50 8.28 -28.67
N SER A 186 -25.81 7.21 -29.42
CA SER A 186 -25.20 6.94 -30.73
C SER A 186 -25.50 8.04 -31.75
N SER A 187 -26.73 8.56 -31.76
CA SER A 187 -27.13 9.70 -32.61
C SER A 187 -26.65 11.03 -32.06
N VAL A 188 -26.63 11.19 -30.73
CA VAL A 188 -26.11 12.40 -30.05
C VAL A 188 -24.65 12.69 -30.41
N PHE A 189 -23.82 11.65 -30.62
CA PHE A 189 -22.42 11.80 -31.04
C PHE A 189 -22.23 12.70 -32.28
N TYR A 190 -23.18 12.69 -33.21
CA TYR A 190 -23.10 13.48 -34.45
C TYR A 190 -23.50 14.95 -34.26
N LEU A 191 -24.16 15.30 -33.16
CA LEU A 191 -24.78 16.59 -32.94
C LEU A 191 -23.89 17.51 -32.09
N ASN A 192 -23.86 18.79 -32.45
CA ASN A 192 -23.21 19.82 -31.63
C ASN A 192 -23.90 19.95 -30.26
N SER A 193 -23.13 20.34 -29.23
CA SER A 193 -23.58 20.36 -27.83
C SER A 193 -24.85 21.17 -27.55
N SER A 194 -25.11 22.23 -28.32
CA SER A 194 -26.34 23.03 -28.21
C SER A 194 -27.58 22.27 -28.67
N VAL A 195 -27.45 21.43 -29.69
CA VAL A 195 -28.54 20.64 -30.30
C VAL A 195 -28.74 19.32 -29.56
N SER A 196 -27.66 18.68 -29.10
CA SER A 196 -27.74 17.40 -28.39
C SER A 196 -28.24 17.49 -26.95
N ARG A 197 -27.91 18.58 -26.23
CA ARG A 197 -28.22 18.75 -24.80
C ARG A 197 -29.67 18.47 -24.41
N PRO A 198 -30.68 19.02 -25.11
CA PRO A 198 -32.08 18.79 -24.75
C PRO A 198 -32.45 17.31 -24.80
N PHE A 199 -32.08 16.62 -25.89
CA PHE A 199 -32.34 15.19 -26.03
C PHE A 199 -31.58 14.42 -24.95
N GLN A 200 -30.28 14.68 -24.80
CA GLN A 200 -29.45 13.97 -23.84
C GLN A 200 -29.96 14.11 -22.41
N ASN A 201 -30.28 15.33 -21.97
CA ASN A 201 -30.72 15.61 -20.60
C ASN A 201 -32.11 15.03 -20.31
N GLU A 202 -33.00 14.98 -21.31
CA GLU A 202 -34.36 14.38 -21.19
C GLU A 202 -34.30 12.96 -20.62
N VAL A 203 -33.29 12.17 -21.01
CA VAL A 203 -33.15 10.76 -20.61
C VAL A 203 -32.02 10.56 -19.60
N ASN A 204 -30.87 11.20 -19.78
CA ASN A 204 -29.71 10.98 -18.91
C ASN A 204 -29.93 11.49 -17.49
N VAL A 205 -30.58 12.65 -17.28
CA VAL A 205 -30.79 13.18 -15.93
C VAL A 205 -31.67 12.26 -15.08
N PRO A 206 -32.86 11.80 -15.55
CA PRO A 206 -33.65 10.86 -14.77
C PRO A 206 -32.99 9.49 -14.63
N TYR A 207 -32.25 9.03 -15.66
CA TYR A 207 -31.49 7.79 -15.56
C TYR A 207 -30.43 7.85 -14.45
N GLN A 208 -29.69 8.96 -14.33
CA GLN A 208 -28.72 9.17 -13.25
C GLN A 208 -29.39 9.18 -11.88
N ASP A 209 -30.57 9.78 -11.73
CA ASP A 209 -31.31 9.73 -10.46
C ASP A 209 -31.65 8.28 -10.05
N ILE A 210 -32.19 7.50 -10.99
CA ILE A 210 -32.50 6.07 -10.78
C ILE A 210 -31.24 5.30 -10.42
N LEU A 211 -30.14 5.52 -11.15
CA LEU A 211 -28.89 4.80 -10.96
C LEU A 211 -28.24 5.15 -9.61
N ASN A 212 -28.28 6.42 -9.20
CA ASN A 212 -27.82 6.86 -7.88
C ASN A 212 -28.64 6.23 -6.75
N ARG A 213 -29.97 6.20 -6.87
CA ARG A 213 -30.85 5.54 -5.89
C ARG A 213 -30.58 4.03 -5.82
N LEU A 214 -30.44 3.39 -6.97
CA LEU A 214 -30.15 1.96 -7.08
C LEU A 214 -28.78 1.61 -6.50
N ASN A 215 -27.75 2.43 -6.75
CA ASN A 215 -26.42 2.23 -6.18
C ASN A 215 -26.43 2.43 -4.65
N ARG A 216 -27.26 3.32 -4.11
CA ARG A 216 -27.47 3.40 -2.65
C ARG A 216 -28.09 2.13 -2.08
N GLU A 217 -29.06 1.52 -2.75
CA GLU A 217 -29.62 0.22 -2.34
C GLU A 217 -28.58 -0.89 -2.42
N ARG A 218 -27.89 -1.02 -3.56
CA ARG A 218 -26.80 -2.00 -3.76
C ARG A 218 -25.70 -1.84 -2.71
N ARG A 219 -25.32 -0.61 -2.36
CA ARG A 219 -24.31 -0.34 -1.35
C ARG A 219 -24.69 -0.86 0.04
N LYS A 220 -25.98 -0.83 0.42
CA LYS A 220 -26.44 -1.46 1.68
C LYS A 220 -26.22 -2.97 1.67
N ASP A 221 -26.51 -3.63 0.55
CA ASP A 221 -26.28 -5.07 0.40
C ASP A 221 -24.78 -5.40 0.45
N TYR A 222 -23.94 -4.58 -0.18
CA TYR A 222 -22.48 -4.75 -0.13
C TYR A 222 -21.90 -4.48 1.25
N GLN A 223 -22.42 -3.48 1.97
CA GLN A 223 -22.09 -3.23 3.38
C GLN A 223 -22.38 -4.44 4.26
N ALA A 224 -23.53 -5.11 4.07
CA ALA A 224 -23.84 -6.32 4.83
C ALA A 224 -22.82 -7.44 4.57
N ARG A 225 -22.37 -7.61 3.32
CA ARG A 225 -21.30 -8.57 2.97
C ARG A 225 -19.95 -8.17 3.56
N ALA A 226 -19.65 -6.88 3.59
CA ALA A 226 -18.44 -6.35 4.21
C ALA A 226 -18.43 -6.62 5.73
N ILE A 227 -19.55 -6.42 6.42
CA ILE A 227 -19.71 -6.76 7.85
C ILE A 227 -19.49 -8.26 8.08
N ALA A 228 -20.08 -9.12 7.25
CA ALA A 228 -19.85 -10.56 7.34
C ALA A 228 -18.38 -10.92 7.12
N LYS A 229 -17.69 -10.24 6.19
CA LYS A 229 -16.25 -10.44 5.96
C LYS A 229 -15.42 -9.97 7.17
N ILE A 230 -15.75 -8.85 7.78
CA ILE A 230 -15.11 -8.35 9.01
C ILE A 230 -15.23 -9.37 10.14
N GLN A 231 -16.39 -10.03 10.29
CA GLN A 231 -16.57 -11.07 11.30
C GLN A 231 -15.63 -12.27 11.10
N THR A 232 -15.24 -12.60 9.86
CA THR A 232 -14.24 -13.66 9.60
C THR A 232 -12.85 -13.34 10.14
N TYR A 233 -12.57 -12.07 10.46
CA TYR A 233 -11.29 -11.63 11.03
C TYR A 233 -11.26 -11.71 12.55
N ALA A 234 -12.41 -11.88 13.22
CA ALA A 234 -12.48 -11.97 14.67
C ALA A 234 -11.75 -13.21 15.23
N GLU A 235 -11.70 -14.31 14.46
CA GLU A 235 -11.04 -15.56 14.85
C GLU A 235 -9.57 -15.35 15.23
N ALA A 236 -8.83 -14.50 14.51
CA ALA A 236 -7.43 -14.22 14.81
C ALA A 236 -7.23 -13.58 16.21
N VAL A 237 -8.19 -12.76 16.64
CA VAL A 237 -8.18 -12.12 17.96
C VAL A 237 -8.46 -13.16 19.05
N ASP A 238 -9.42 -14.05 18.82
CA ASP A 238 -9.74 -15.14 19.74
C ASP A 238 -8.60 -16.17 19.85
N VAL A 239 -7.92 -16.46 18.74
CA VAL A 239 -6.73 -17.33 18.71
C VAL A 239 -5.61 -16.72 19.54
N LEU A 240 -5.30 -15.42 19.39
CA LEU A 240 -4.30 -14.76 20.23
C LEU A 240 -4.62 -14.95 21.72
N LYS A 241 -5.86 -14.70 22.13
CA LYS A 241 -6.27 -14.79 23.54
C LYS A 241 -6.18 -16.22 24.09
N SER A 242 -6.72 -17.19 23.35
CA SER A 242 -6.77 -18.59 23.77
C SER A 242 -5.37 -19.22 23.81
N GLU A 243 -4.59 -19.05 22.75
CA GLU A 243 -3.23 -19.62 22.66
C GLU A 243 -2.28 -18.95 23.65
N SER A 244 -2.38 -17.64 23.88
CA SER A 244 -1.59 -16.97 24.92
C SER A 244 -1.84 -17.56 26.32
N THR A 245 -3.09 -17.88 26.62
CA THR A 245 -3.48 -18.48 27.91
C THR A 245 -2.96 -19.91 28.02
N ARG A 246 -3.08 -20.69 26.94
CA ARG A 246 -2.57 -22.06 26.86
C ARG A 246 -1.04 -22.10 27.06
N VAL A 247 -0.32 -21.28 26.30
CA VAL A 247 1.15 -21.22 26.31
C VAL A 247 1.68 -20.90 27.71
N ALA A 248 1.14 -19.87 28.36
CA ALA A 248 1.52 -19.54 29.73
C ALA A 248 1.20 -20.67 30.73
N SER A 249 0.06 -21.34 30.56
CA SER A 249 -0.36 -22.44 31.44
C SER A 249 0.53 -23.67 31.30
N GLU A 250 0.94 -24.03 30.09
CA GLU A 250 1.89 -25.11 29.83
C GLU A 250 3.28 -24.77 30.37
N LEU A 251 3.77 -23.54 30.14
CA LEU A 251 5.05 -23.08 30.67
C LEU A 251 5.08 -23.03 32.20
N LYS A 252 3.93 -22.94 32.87
CA LYS A 252 3.86 -23.02 34.33
C LYS A 252 4.10 -24.45 34.83
N GLN A 253 3.80 -25.46 34.01
CA GLN A 253 3.93 -26.87 34.37
C GLN A 253 5.26 -27.48 33.91
N SER A 254 5.85 -26.94 32.83
CA SER A 254 7.05 -27.45 32.18
C SER A 254 7.92 -26.29 31.67
N PRO A 255 9.26 -26.42 31.60
CA PRO A 255 10.12 -25.41 30.99
C PRO A 255 9.97 -25.30 29.46
N THR A 256 9.26 -26.24 28.83
CA THR A 256 8.98 -26.26 27.38
C THR A 256 7.48 -26.31 27.11
N VAL A 257 7.06 -25.71 26.01
CA VAL A 257 5.66 -25.59 25.58
C VAL A 257 5.46 -26.07 24.16
N ALA A 258 4.26 -26.59 23.85
CA ALA A 258 3.88 -26.88 22.48
C ALA A 258 3.56 -25.56 21.73
N LEU A 259 4.26 -25.35 20.62
CA LEU A 259 4.07 -24.25 19.69
C LEU A 259 3.23 -24.72 18.49
N GLY A 260 2.94 -23.81 17.56
CA GLY A 260 2.34 -24.17 16.27
C GLY A 260 3.16 -25.23 15.49
N ASP A 261 2.49 -25.98 14.62
CA ASP A 261 3.08 -26.97 13.71
C ASP A 261 3.81 -28.14 14.40
N GLY A 262 3.39 -28.52 15.61
CA GLY A 262 3.95 -29.66 16.35
C GLY A 262 5.38 -29.44 16.85
N LYS A 263 5.85 -28.19 16.86
CA LYS A 263 7.14 -27.82 17.45
C LYS A 263 6.98 -27.62 18.95
N SER A 264 8.06 -27.82 19.70
CA SER A 264 8.16 -27.40 21.09
C SER A 264 9.26 -26.37 21.21
N GLY A 265 9.10 -25.44 22.15
CA GLY A 265 10.10 -24.40 22.43
C GLY A 265 10.11 -23.99 23.90
N ASP A 266 11.08 -23.19 24.25
CA ASP A 266 11.24 -22.55 25.54
C ASP A 266 10.47 -21.20 25.60
N ALA A 267 10.73 -20.42 26.65
CA ALA A 267 10.09 -19.13 26.85
C ALA A 267 10.38 -18.10 25.74
N ALA A 268 11.58 -18.10 25.16
CA ALA A 268 11.95 -17.20 24.09
C ALA A 268 11.17 -17.54 22.81
N GLU A 269 11.10 -18.82 22.42
CA GLU A 269 10.30 -19.21 21.26
C GLU A 269 8.79 -19.03 21.50
N ALA A 270 8.33 -19.15 22.75
CA ALA A 270 6.95 -18.83 23.12
C ALA A 270 6.62 -17.34 22.93
N ILE A 271 7.53 -16.43 23.30
CA ILE A 271 7.38 -14.98 23.07
C ILE A 271 7.31 -14.69 21.57
N GLU A 272 8.18 -15.29 20.76
CA GLU A 272 8.13 -15.13 19.30
C GLU A 272 6.83 -15.66 18.71
N TYR A 273 6.36 -16.82 19.18
CA TYR A 273 5.09 -17.39 18.75
C TYR A 273 3.90 -16.48 19.08
N ILE A 274 3.81 -15.96 20.30
CA ILE A 274 2.77 -14.99 20.70
C ILE A 274 2.88 -13.70 19.87
N THR A 275 4.09 -13.24 19.58
CA THR A 275 4.32 -12.05 18.73
C THR A 275 3.79 -12.26 17.30
N VAL A 276 3.94 -13.47 16.75
CA VAL A 276 3.34 -13.83 15.45
C VAL A 276 1.82 -13.83 15.52
N LEU A 277 1.22 -14.42 16.56
CA LEU A 277 -0.24 -14.40 16.75
C LEU A 277 -0.77 -12.97 16.90
N TRP A 278 -0.05 -12.11 17.62
CA TRP A 278 -0.38 -10.69 17.75
C TRP A 278 -0.29 -9.99 16.40
N GLY A 279 0.76 -10.24 15.62
CA GLY A 279 0.86 -9.76 14.23
C GLY A 279 -0.33 -10.15 13.37
N ASN A 280 -0.79 -11.41 13.47
CA ASN A 280 -1.96 -11.90 12.73
C ASN A 280 -3.25 -11.19 13.17
N ALA A 281 -3.45 -11.03 14.49
CA ALA A 281 -4.61 -10.31 15.04
C ALA A 281 -4.62 -8.83 14.63
N SER A 282 -3.47 -8.15 14.71
CA SER A 282 -3.30 -6.75 14.28
C SER A 282 -3.57 -6.59 12.77
N ALA A 283 -3.06 -7.50 11.94
CA ALA A 283 -3.37 -7.53 10.51
C ALA A 283 -4.86 -7.76 10.24
N ALA A 284 -5.51 -8.62 11.02
CA ALA A 284 -6.94 -8.89 10.92
C ALA A 284 -7.80 -7.65 11.26
N VAL A 285 -7.46 -6.90 12.31
CA VAL A 285 -8.11 -5.63 12.64
C VAL A 285 -7.82 -4.57 11.57
N THR A 286 -6.60 -4.50 11.05
CA THR A 286 -6.22 -3.61 9.95
C THR A 286 -7.05 -3.86 8.68
N ARG A 287 -7.21 -5.14 8.29
CA ARG A 287 -8.10 -5.52 7.18
C ARG A 287 -9.54 -5.13 7.46
N SER A 288 -9.98 -5.24 8.72
CA SER A 288 -11.34 -4.94 9.13
C SER A 288 -11.65 -3.45 9.00
N VAL A 289 -10.79 -2.57 9.53
CA VAL A 289 -10.99 -1.12 9.44
C VAL A 289 -10.90 -0.63 7.99
N ALA A 290 -9.96 -1.15 7.20
CA ALA A 290 -9.85 -0.82 5.78
C ALA A 290 -11.09 -1.25 4.99
N THR A 291 -11.62 -2.44 5.27
CA THR A 291 -12.89 -2.91 4.69
C THR A 291 -14.04 -2.01 5.12
N ALA A 292 -14.11 -1.57 6.38
CA ALA A 292 -15.16 -0.66 6.84
C ALA A 292 -15.08 0.72 6.14
N TRP A 293 -13.88 1.28 5.98
CA TRP A 293 -13.66 2.54 5.27
C TRP A 293 -14.08 2.48 3.79
N ALA A 294 -13.90 1.34 3.12
CA ALA A 294 -14.34 1.14 1.73
C ALA A 294 -15.84 1.46 1.53
N PHE A 295 -16.65 1.24 2.57
CA PHE A 295 -18.09 1.38 2.50
C PHE A 295 -18.64 2.55 3.33
N ASN A 296 -17.82 3.33 4.02
CA ASN A 296 -18.28 4.47 4.81
C ASN A 296 -18.03 5.81 4.09
N ASP A 297 -19.09 6.61 3.94
CA ASP A 297 -19.02 8.00 3.46
C ASP A 297 -18.83 9.01 4.60
N GLY A 298 -18.85 8.53 5.85
CA GLY A 298 -18.70 9.34 7.05
C GLY A 298 -17.25 9.64 7.41
N ASP A 299 -17.08 10.29 8.56
CA ASP A 299 -15.78 10.61 9.10
C ASP A 299 -14.93 9.34 9.36
N VAL A 300 -13.68 9.40 8.92
CA VAL A 300 -12.69 8.32 9.03
C VAL A 300 -12.52 7.89 10.48
N GLN A 301 -12.43 8.86 11.40
CA GLN A 301 -12.14 8.60 12.80
C GLN A 301 -13.30 7.88 13.49
N THR A 302 -14.52 8.33 13.21
CA THR A 302 -15.76 7.69 13.68
C THR A 302 -15.85 6.23 13.21
N THR A 303 -15.42 5.95 11.97
CA THR A 303 -15.38 4.57 11.44
C THR A 303 -14.34 3.71 12.15
N ALA A 304 -13.18 4.30 12.50
CA ALA A 304 -12.05 3.59 13.10
C ALA A 304 -12.25 3.30 14.59
N GLN A 305 -13.07 4.08 15.30
CA GLN A 305 -13.20 4.03 16.76
C GLN A 305 -13.46 2.61 17.35
N PRO A 306 -14.40 1.79 16.82
CA PRO A 306 -14.60 0.44 17.36
C PRO A 306 -13.40 -0.48 17.14
N PHE A 307 -12.66 -0.28 16.05
CA PHE A 307 -11.45 -1.04 15.73
C PHE A 307 -10.28 -0.59 16.60
N GLN A 308 -10.22 0.69 16.98
CA GLN A 308 -9.20 1.18 17.91
C GLN A 308 -9.37 0.52 19.27
N GLN A 309 -10.61 0.41 19.78
CA GLN A 309 -10.89 -0.31 21.02
C GLN A 309 -10.46 -1.79 20.94
N THR A 310 -10.64 -2.43 19.78
CA THR A 310 -10.19 -3.81 19.56
C THR A 310 -8.67 -3.89 19.52
N MET A 311 -8.00 -2.89 18.93
CA MET A 311 -6.54 -2.81 18.91
C MET A 311 -5.96 -2.64 20.32
N ASP A 312 -6.55 -1.76 21.13
CA ASP A 312 -6.16 -1.54 22.53
C ASP A 312 -6.34 -2.84 23.36
N GLN A 313 -7.40 -3.61 23.10
CA GLN A 313 -7.63 -4.91 23.75
C GLN A 313 -6.60 -5.97 23.34
N ILE A 314 -6.23 -6.00 22.06
CA ILE A 314 -5.19 -6.90 21.54
C ILE A 314 -3.84 -6.55 22.17
N GLU A 315 -3.50 -5.26 22.28
CA GLU A 315 -2.28 -4.80 22.94
C GLU A 315 -2.25 -5.21 24.42
N ALA A 316 -3.33 -4.96 25.16
CA ALA A 316 -3.43 -5.39 26.55
C ALA A 316 -3.31 -6.92 26.70
N THR A 317 -3.91 -7.69 25.79
CA THR A 317 -3.82 -9.16 25.77
C THR A 317 -2.41 -9.64 25.50
N GLY A 318 -1.73 -9.06 24.49
CA GLY A 318 -0.35 -9.38 24.14
C GLY A 318 0.60 -9.08 25.29
N ASN A 319 0.54 -7.88 25.87
CA ASN A 319 1.39 -7.49 27.01
C ASN A 319 1.18 -8.43 28.22
N ALA A 320 -0.08 -8.71 28.58
CA ALA A 320 -0.39 -9.64 29.67
C ALA A 320 0.11 -11.07 29.38
N ALA A 321 0.04 -11.53 28.13
CA ALA A 321 0.55 -12.83 27.72
C ALA A 321 2.06 -12.94 27.92
N ILE A 322 2.83 -11.94 27.49
CA ILE A 322 4.30 -11.93 27.66
C ILE A 322 4.68 -11.91 29.14
N VAL A 323 4.03 -11.07 29.96
CA VAL A 323 4.23 -11.07 31.42
C VAL A 323 3.95 -12.44 32.04
N ASN A 324 2.86 -13.10 31.63
CA ASN A 324 2.50 -14.43 32.13
C ASN A 324 3.50 -15.51 31.71
N VAL A 325 4.04 -15.44 30.48
CA VAL A 325 5.12 -16.32 30.02
C VAL A 325 6.35 -16.16 30.90
N LEU A 326 6.80 -14.92 31.15
CA LEU A 326 7.96 -14.64 31.99
C LEU A 326 7.76 -15.13 33.43
N ASN A 327 6.60 -14.85 34.02
CA ASN A 327 6.25 -15.29 35.38
C ASN A 327 6.15 -16.82 35.50
N SER A 328 5.60 -17.49 34.48
CA SER A 328 5.46 -18.95 34.46
C SER A 328 6.81 -19.62 34.29
N THR A 329 7.67 -19.08 33.43
CA THR A 329 9.07 -19.49 33.24
C THR A 329 9.86 -19.33 34.54
N ALA A 330 9.66 -18.20 35.24
CA ALA A 330 10.23 -17.98 36.56
C ALA A 330 9.76 -19.01 37.60
N GLN A 331 8.67 -19.75 37.39
CA GLN A 331 8.24 -20.83 38.30
C GLN A 331 8.82 -22.18 37.88
N SER A 332 8.72 -22.53 36.60
CA SER A 332 9.02 -23.87 36.09
C SER A 332 10.49 -24.12 35.76
N THR A 333 11.26 -23.08 35.42
CA THR A 333 12.64 -23.26 34.93
C THR A 333 13.63 -23.36 36.10
N PRO A 334 14.48 -24.41 36.14
CA PRO A 334 15.56 -24.54 37.10
C PRO A 334 16.52 -23.34 37.08
N ALA A 335 17.03 -22.93 38.25
CA ALA A 335 17.80 -21.70 38.39
C ALA A 335 19.13 -21.72 37.60
N ASP A 336 19.73 -22.89 37.45
CA ASP A 336 20.94 -23.15 36.67
C ASP A 336 20.73 -23.03 35.15
N GLN A 337 19.50 -23.20 34.66
CA GLN A 337 19.15 -23.06 33.23
C GLN A 337 18.79 -21.63 32.83
N LEU A 338 18.50 -20.75 33.81
CA LEU A 338 18.12 -19.36 33.55
C LEU A 338 19.23 -18.56 32.87
N ALA A 339 20.49 -18.86 33.16
CA ALA A 339 21.63 -18.16 32.56
C ALA A 339 21.70 -18.34 31.03
N THR A 340 21.29 -19.50 30.52
CA THR A 340 21.25 -19.80 29.08
C THR A 340 19.99 -19.26 28.42
N LEU A 341 18.84 -19.32 29.10
CA LEU A 341 17.55 -18.88 28.58
C LEU A 341 17.43 -17.35 28.49
N TYR A 342 17.97 -16.64 29.48
CA TYR A 342 17.74 -15.21 29.66
C TYR A 342 18.17 -14.34 28.46
N PRO A 343 19.36 -14.53 27.83
CA PRO A 343 19.73 -13.81 26.61
C PRO A 343 18.75 -14.03 25.44
N ASN A 344 18.23 -15.24 25.29
CA ASN A 344 17.26 -15.58 24.23
C ASN A 344 15.93 -14.87 24.47
N VAL A 345 15.48 -14.79 25.73
CA VAL A 345 14.28 -14.03 26.13
C VAL A 345 14.45 -12.55 25.82
N LEU A 346 15.59 -11.94 26.19
CA LEU A 346 15.87 -10.54 25.87
C LEU A 346 15.85 -10.28 24.36
N ARG A 347 16.40 -11.21 23.58
CA ARG A 347 16.39 -11.16 22.12
C ARG A 347 14.99 -11.26 21.51
N ALA A 348 14.11 -12.07 22.09
CA ALA A 348 12.71 -12.15 21.66
C ALA A 348 11.95 -10.85 22.02
N LEU A 349 12.18 -10.31 23.22
CA LEU A 349 11.58 -9.05 23.67
C LEU A 349 12.02 -7.85 22.84
N SER A 350 13.29 -7.79 22.41
CA SER A 350 13.76 -6.68 21.57
C SER A 350 13.12 -6.68 20.18
N LYS A 351 12.89 -7.87 19.59
CA LYS A 351 12.10 -7.99 18.35
C LYS A 351 10.68 -7.48 18.55
N LEU A 352 10.03 -7.81 19.66
CA LEU A 352 8.69 -7.32 19.99
C LEU A 352 8.68 -5.79 20.17
N ASP A 353 9.65 -5.22 20.89
CA ASP A 353 9.74 -3.78 21.14
C ASP A 353 9.84 -2.99 19.82
N ARG A 354 10.64 -3.47 18.86
CA ARG A 354 10.71 -2.84 17.52
C ARG A 354 9.40 -2.91 16.75
N ARG A 355 8.62 -3.98 16.93
CA ARG A 355 7.26 -4.09 16.35
C ARG A 355 6.24 -3.15 17.01
N LEU A 356 6.54 -2.66 18.21
CA LEU A 356 5.79 -1.64 18.96
C LEU A 356 6.38 -0.23 18.82
N VAL A 357 7.44 -0.06 18.02
CA VAL A 357 8.13 1.23 17.82
C VAL A 357 8.71 1.77 19.15
N GLY A 358 9.34 0.91 19.93
CA GLY A 358 10.02 1.29 21.18
C GLY A 358 9.08 1.54 22.35
N SER A 359 7.83 1.06 22.27
CA SER A 359 6.81 1.25 23.31
C SER A 359 6.50 -0.03 24.09
N LEU A 360 7.50 -0.89 24.33
CA LEU A 360 7.33 -2.06 25.18
C LEU A 360 6.80 -1.67 26.58
N ASP A 361 5.81 -2.40 27.06
CA ASP A 361 5.14 -2.10 28.33
C ASP A 361 6.07 -2.27 29.54
N ALA A 362 6.00 -1.33 30.49
CA ALA A 362 6.85 -1.33 31.69
C ALA A 362 6.67 -2.58 32.56
N SER A 363 5.49 -3.23 32.53
CA SER A 363 5.25 -4.49 33.24
C SER A 363 6.03 -5.66 32.64
N VAL A 364 6.27 -5.66 31.32
CA VAL A 364 7.11 -6.65 30.65
C VAL A 364 8.57 -6.46 31.05
N VAL A 365 9.05 -5.21 31.06
CA VAL A 365 10.41 -4.87 31.54
C VAL A 365 10.60 -5.31 32.99
N THR A 366 9.63 -5.02 33.86
CA THR A 366 9.68 -5.44 35.27
C THR A 366 9.69 -6.97 35.41
N ALA A 367 8.90 -7.69 34.61
CA ALA A 367 8.84 -9.15 34.67
C ALA A 367 10.16 -9.82 34.25
N VAL A 368 10.86 -9.29 33.24
CA VAL A 368 12.16 -9.83 32.83
C VAL A 368 13.26 -9.54 33.86
N GLU A 369 13.23 -8.39 34.53
CA GLU A 369 14.13 -8.09 35.66
C GLU A 369 13.92 -9.07 36.83
N GLN A 370 12.66 -9.40 37.13
CA GLN A 370 12.31 -10.38 38.16
C GLN A 370 12.77 -11.80 37.78
N LEU A 371 12.72 -12.17 36.50
CA LEU A 371 13.24 -13.44 36.01
C LEU A 371 14.75 -13.57 36.29
N ALA A 372 15.54 -12.52 36.03
CA ALA A 372 16.97 -12.50 36.36
C ALA A 372 17.20 -12.58 37.88
N ALA A 373 16.39 -11.85 38.67
CA ALA A 373 16.51 -11.80 40.13
C ALA A 373 16.28 -13.14 40.84
N LYS A 374 15.59 -14.10 40.20
CA LYS A 374 15.39 -15.46 40.74
C LYS A 374 16.71 -16.21 40.98
N HIS A 375 17.74 -15.92 40.18
CA HIS A 375 19.06 -16.54 40.32
C HIS A 375 20.10 -15.48 40.65
N ALA A 376 20.47 -15.38 41.94
CA ALA A 376 21.36 -14.33 42.43
C ALA A 376 22.69 -14.19 41.64
N PRO A 377 23.38 -15.27 41.21
CA PRO A 377 24.55 -15.15 40.35
C PRO A 377 24.25 -14.51 38.99
N LEU A 378 23.11 -14.82 38.37
CA LEU A 378 22.70 -14.21 37.11
C LEU A 378 22.39 -12.72 37.29
N ALA A 379 21.65 -12.35 38.35
CA ALA A 379 21.36 -10.95 38.64
C ALA A 379 22.63 -10.11 38.83
N GLU A 380 23.64 -10.67 39.52
CA GLU A 380 24.95 -10.04 39.66
C GLU A 380 25.70 -9.94 38.32
N HIS A 381 25.63 -10.97 37.47
CA HIS A 381 26.20 -10.92 36.11
C HIS A 381 25.53 -9.83 35.24
N VAL A 382 24.21 -9.74 35.26
CA VAL A 382 23.44 -8.69 34.56
C VAL A 382 23.89 -7.31 35.00
N LYS A 383 24.00 -7.09 36.33
CA LYS A 383 24.45 -5.81 36.88
C LYS A 383 25.88 -5.46 36.46
N ARG A 384 26.81 -6.42 36.54
CA ARG A 384 28.21 -6.25 36.12
C ARG A 384 28.32 -5.97 34.63
N TYR A 385 27.61 -6.74 33.81
CA TYR A 385 27.56 -6.56 32.36
C TYR A 385 27.05 -5.17 32.00
N SER A 386 25.89 -4.76 32.52
CA SER A 386 25.32 -3.44 32.26
C SER A 386 26.28 -2.32 32.69
N SER A 387 26.95 -2.47 33.82
CA SER A 387 27.97 -1.51 34.28
C SER A 387 29.18 -1.43 33.35
N ALA A 388 29.58 -2.56 32.76
CA ALA A 388 30.73 -2.65 31.85
C ALA A 388 30.41 -2.09 30.45
N THR A 389 29.18 -2.26 29.97
CA THR A 389 28.79 -1.88 28.59
C THR A 389 28.13 -0.50 28.50
N VAL A 390 27.65 0.09 29.60
CA VAL A 390 26.87 1.35 29.57
C VAL A 390 27.62 2.56 28.99
N GLU A 391 28.87 2.80 29.40
CA GLU A 391 29.63 3.95 28.88
C GLU A 391 30.11 3.72 27.43
N PRO A 392 30.66 2.55 27.06
CA PRO A 392 30.99 2.25 25.67
C PRO A 392 29.79 2.38 24.73
N THR A 393 28.64 1.81 25.09
CA THR A 393 27.41 1.90 24.28
C THR A 393 26.89 3.33 24.18
N ARG A 394 26.91 4.10 25.27
CA ARG A 394 26.55 5.53 25.25
C ARG A 394 27.47 6.32 24.32
N TRP A 395 28.77 6.04 24.33
CA TRP A 395 29.72 6.69 23.43
C TRP A 395 29.43 6.35 21.96
N MET A 396 29.22 5.07 21.64
CA MET A 396 28.84 4.63 20.28
C MET A 396 27.54 5.28 19.81
N GLN A 397 26.51 5.32 20.66
CA GLN A 397 25.23 5.97 20.33
C GLN A 397 25.40 7.45 20.02
N ARG A 398 26.20 8.17 20.82
CA ARG A 398 26.49 9.60 20.58
C ARG A 398 27.25 9.79 19.27
N TYR A 399 28.24 8.94 19.01
CA TYR A 399 29.03 8.99 17.80
C TYR A 399 28.20 8.68 16.55
N ALA A 400 27.40 7.61 16.59
CA ALA A 400 26.45 7.27 15.53
C ALA A 400 25.44 8.39 15.29
N SER A 401 24.88 8.99 16.34
CA SER A 401 23.96 10.13 16.22
C SER A 401 24.61 11.33 15.51
N GLN A 402 25.89 11.61 15.78
CA GLN A 402 26.64 12.65 15.06
C GLN A 402 26.87 12.26 13.59
N GLN A 403 27.20 11.00 13.32
CA GLN A 403 27.35 10.52 11.94
C GLN A 403 26.03 10.58 11.15
N VAL A 404 24.88 10.33 11.78
CA VAL A 404 23.56 10.47 11.15
C VAL A 404 23.32 11.93 10.73
N GLN A 405 23.66 12.91 11.57
CA GLN A 405 23.52 14.32 11.21
C GLN A 405 24.34 14.69 9.97
N HIS A 406 25.54 14.08 9.83
CA HIS A 406 26.37 14.27 8.63
C HIS A 406 25.80 13.51 7.42
N ALA A 407 25.44 12.24 7.57
CA ALA A 407 24.95 11.38 6.49
C ALA A 407 23.59 11.83 5.93
N SER A 408 22.72 12.37 6.79
CA SER A 408 21.42 12.95 6.41
C SER A 408 21.55 14.27 5.65
N GLY A 409 22.75 14.86 5.58
CA GLY A 409 23.04 16.04 4.77
C GLY A 409 22.64 15.83 3.31
N GLY A 410 21.60 16.54 2.86
CA GLY A 410 21.08 16.43 1.49
C GLY A 410 20.04 15.32 1.26
N TYR A 411 19.63 14.60 2.29
CA TYR A 411 18.53 13.62 2.25
C TYR A 411 17.34 14.17 3.04
N PRO A 412 16.36 14.84 2.41
CA PRO A 412 15.14 15.25 3.10
C PRO A 412 14.33 14.02 3.56
N LEU A 413 13.58 14.16 4.65
CA LEU A 413 12.62 13.15 5.08
C LEU A 413 11.65 12.79 3.95
N ALA A 414 11.30 11.52 3.86
CA ALA A 414 10.37 10.94 2.88
C ALA A 414 9.06 11.74 2.79
N SER A 415 8.43 11.96 3.94
CA SER A 415 7.19 12.73 4.06
C SER A 415 7.34 14.16 3.52
N ASN A 416 8.50 14.80 3.68
CA ASN A 416 8.75 16.12 3.10
C ASN A 416 9.04 16.04 1.59
N ARG A 417 9.81 15.04 1.15
CA ARG A 417 10.16 14.86 -0.27
C ARG A 417 8.93 14.58 -1.13
N LEU A 418 8.05 13.70 -0.66
CA LEU A 418 6.85 13.26 -1.38
C LEU A 418 5.71 14.29 -1.34
N ASN A 419 5.74 15.23 -0.40
CA ASN A 419 4.71 16.28 -0.30
C ASN A 419 5.13 17.63 -0.88
N ARG A 420 6.34 17.71 -1.45
CA ARG A 420 6.85 18.95 -2.05
C ARG A 420 6.28 19.16 -3.44
N ASP A 421 5.98 20.41 -3.76
CA ASP A 421 5.67 20.82 -5.13
C ASP A 421 6.91 20.73 -6.01
N GLU A 422 6.81 19.96 -7.09
CA GLU A 422 7.84 19.80 -8.11
C GLU A 422 7.21 20.04 -9.49
N THR A 423 8.04 20.41 -10.46
CA THR A 423 7.60 20.53 -11.86
C THR A 423 7.75 19.16 -12.53
N PRO A 424 6.69 18.61 -13.15
CA PRO A 424 6.81 17.34 -13.87
C PRO A 424 7.77 17.50 -15.06
N GLU A 425 8.74 16.60 -15.19
CA GLU A 425 9.70 16.59 -16.31
C GLU A 425 9.11 15.98 -17.58
N THR A 426 8.18 15.03 -17.41
CA THR A 426 7.49 14.37 -18.51
C THR A 426 5.98 14.42 -18.30
N THR A 427 5.25 14.69 -19.38
CA THR A 427 3.80 14.66 -19.36
C THR A 427 3.32 13.43 -20.11
N VAL A 428 2.66 12.49 -19.41
CA VAL A 428 2.23 11.20 -19.99
C VAL A 428 0.82 11.27 -20.59
N ALA A 429 0.04 12.30 -20.25
CA ALA A 429 -1.33 12.42 -20.73
C ALA A 429 -1.41 12.65 -22.25
N PRO A 430 -2.25 11.90 -22.98
CA PRO A 430 -2.46 12.10 -24.42
C PRO A 430 -2.96 13.52 -24.77
N ALA A 431 -2.51 14.04 -25.92
CA ALA A 431 -2.86 15.40 -26.38
C ALA A 431 -4.36 15.63 -26.61
N ILE A 432 -5.14 14.56 -26.80
CA ILE A 432 -6.61 14.62 -26.95
C ILE A 432 -7.32 15.22 -25.72
N TYR A 433 -6.66 15.24 -24.56
CA TYR A 433 -7.21 15.80 -23.32
C TYR A 433 -6.90 17.29 -23.12
N GLY A 434 -6.23 17.92 -24.08
CA GLY A 434 -5.83 19.32 -24.04
C GLY A 434 -4.46 19.54 -23.41
N PRO A 435 -4.00 20.82 -23.38
CA PRO A 435 -2.70 21.15 -22.82
C PRO A 435 -2.70 20.87 -21.32
N GLN A 436 -1.67 20.16 -20.87
CA GLN A 436 -1.47 19.86 -19.46
C GLN A 436 -0.77 21.02 -18.76
N SER A 437 -1.09 21.20 -17.48
CA SER A 437 -0.42 22.19 -16.66
C SER A 437 1.02 21.77 -16.40
N THR A 438 1.97 22.64 -16.73
CA THR A 438 3.38 22.54 -16.31
C THR A 438 3.64 23.22 -14.97
N ARG A 439 2.59 23.68 -14.27
CA ARG A 439 2.74 24.29 -12.94
C ARG A 439 3.24 23.26 -11.94
N SER A 440 4.10 23.71 -11.04
CA SER A 440 4.56 22.92 -9.91
C SER A 440 3.37 22.42 -9.09
N ARG A 441 3.46 21.15 -8.68
CA ARG A 441 2.45 20.45 -7.90
C ARG A 441 3.10 19.26 -7.18
N VAL A 442 2.43 18.73 -6.17
CA VAL A 442 2.81 17.45 -5.56
C VAL A 442 2.69 16.33 -6.61
N LEU A 443 3.81 15.70 -6.96
CA LEU A 443 3.86 14.62 -7.96
C LEU A 443 3.43 13.26 -7.39
N THR A 444 3.41 13.13 -6.05
CA THR A 444 2.93 11.95 -5.31
C THR A 444 1.74 12.31 -4.43
N PRO A 445 0.58 12.68 -5.00
CA PRO A 445 -0.60 13.07 -4.23
C PRO A 445 -1.15 11.88 -3.41
N GLY A 446 -1.73 12.18 -2.24
CA GLY A 446 -2.43 11.20 -1.39
C GLY A 446 -3.91 11.00 -1.74
N VAL A 447 -4.40 11.65 -2.79
CA VAL A 447 -5.79 11.57 -3.29
C VAL A 447 -5.79 11.43 -4.80
N LEU A 448 -6.77 10.70 -5.33
CA LEU A 448 -6.93 10.50 -6.76
C LEU A 448 -7.51 11.76 -7.43
N SER A 449 -6.62 12.64 -7.89
CA SER A 449 -6.97 13.90 -8.54
C SER A 449 -6.95 13.83 -10.07
N SER A 450 -6.29 12.81 -10.62
CA SER A 450 -6.07 12.55 -12.05
C SER A 450 -6.01 11.04 -12.28
N PRO A 451 -6.15 10.56 -13.53
CA PRO A 451 -5.95 9.16 -13.84
C PRO A 451 -4.65 8.61 -13.23
N ALA A 452 -4.72 7.45 -12.59
CA ALA A 452 -3.61 6.87 -11.84
C ALA A 452 -2.34 6.72 -12.69
N SER A 453 -2.49 6.35 -13.97
CA SER A 453 -1.36 6.22 -14.90
C SER A 453 -0.65 7.54 -15.19
N TRP A 454 -1.37 8.66 -15.14
CA TRP A 454 -0.78 9.99 -15.32
C TRP A 454 -0.07 10.46 -14.06
N ILE A 455 -0.68 10.23 -12.90
CA ILE A 455 -0.05 10.52 -11.60
C ILE A 455 1.28 9.78 -11.49
N VAL A 456 1.29 8.49 -11.79
CA VAL A 456 2.52 7.67 -11.81
C VAL A 456 3.50 8.13 -12.89
N GLY A 457 2.99 8.57 -14.04
CA GLY A 457 3.78 9.17 -15.10
C GLY A 457 4.56 10.40 -14.64
N ASP A 458 3.89 11.34 -13.98
CA ASP A 458 4.49 12.54 -13.40
C ASP A 458 5.54 12.20 -12.32
N ALA A 459 5.21 11.24 -11.46
CA ALA A 459 6.08 10.76 -10.38
C ALA A 459 7.41 10.14 -10.87
N LYS A 460 7.54 9.79 -12.16
CA LYS A 460 8.82 9.35 -12.74
C LYS A 460 9.93 10.39 -12.57
N SER A 461 9.58 11.67 -12.51
CA SER A 461 10.53 12.77 -12.28
C SER A 461 11.22 12.67 -10.91
N MET A 462 10.66 11.89 -9.98
CA MET A 462 11.23 11.68 -8.64
C MET A 462 12.27 10.56 -8.57
N LEU A 463 12.40 9.74 -9.61
CA LEU A 463 13.37 8.64 -9.62
C LEU A 463 14.80 9.18 -9.49
N GLY A 464 15.62 8.51 -8.68
CA GLY A 464 16.98 8.93 -8.37
C GLY A 464 17.10 10.08 -7.36
N MET A 465 15.99 10.75 -6.99
CA MET A 465 16.03 11.77 -5.95
C MET A 465 16.38 11.17 -4.59
N LYS A 466 17.13 11.95 -3.82
CA LYS A 466 17.54 11.60 -2.46
C LYS A 466 16.42 11.83 -1.47
N MET A 467 16.25 10.87 -0.56
CA MET A 467 15.43 10.97 0.63
C MET A 467 15.98 10.08 1.74
N GLN A 468 15.60 10.40 2.97
CA GLN A 468 15.77 9.51 4.12
C GLN A 468 14.42 9.17 4.71
N ASP A 469 14.36 8.05 5.41
CA ASP A 469 13.17 7.61 6.12
C ASP A 469 13.53 7.02 7.49
N GLU A 470 12.51 6.69 8.26
CA GLU A 470 12.63 6.28 9.66
C GLU A 470 12.98 4.78 9.80
N SER A 471 12.61 4.20 10.95
CA SER A 471 13.03 2.88 11.37
C SER A 471 12.47 1.79 10.47
N THR A 472 13.35 0.90 10.03
CA THR A 472 13.01 -0.24 9.19
C THR A 472 12.76 -1.47 10.06
N VAL A 473 11.73 -2.23 9.72
CA VAL A 473 11.36 -3.50 10.36
C VAL A 473 11.37 -4.60 9.30
N ARG A 474 11.88 -5.77 9.62
CA ARG A 474 11.90 -6.89 8.68
C ARG A 474 10.51 -7.52 8.56
N LEU A 475 10.07 -7.76 7.32
CA LEU A 475 8.75 -8.37 7.05
C LEU A 475 8.63 -9.79 7.60
N ALA A 476 9.67 -10.58 7.43
CA ALA A 476 9.80 -11.93 7.97
C ALA A 476 11.29 -12.25 8.13
N PRO A 477 11.71 -13.15 9.03
CA PRO A 477 13.13 -13.42 9.28
C PRO A 477 13.97 -13.71 8.01
N THR A 478 13.38 -14.42 7.04
CA THR A 478 14.01 -14.79 5.77
C THR A 478 13.78 -13.79 4.63
N ALA A 479 13.00 -12.73 4.86
CA ALA A 479 12.71 -11.73 3.85
C ALA A 479 13.98 -10.95 3.50
N LYS A 480 14.20 -10.73 2.20
CA LYS A 480 15.29 -9.91 1.66
C LYS A 480 14.96 -8.41 1.65
N VAL A 481 13.90 -8.01 2.33
CA VAL A 481 13.37 -6.66 2.36
C VAL A 481 12.98 -6.30 3.78
N THR A 482 13.37 -5.10 4.19
CA THR A 482 12.86 -4.41 5.38
C THR A 482 11.93 -3.29 4.93
N ILE A 483 10.98 -2.94 5.79
CA ILE A 483 9.95 -1.96 5.51
C ILE A 483 10.02 -0.88 6.57
N VAL A 484 9.99 0.38 6.16
CA VAL A 484 9.60 1.47 7.04
C VAL A 484 8.08 1.44 7.14
N PRO A 485 7.51 1.28 8.36
CA PRO A 485 6.06 1.26 8.55
C PRO A 485 5.38 2.50 7.98
N GLN A 486 4.08 2.37 7.76
CA GLN A 486 3.30 3.36 7.05
C GLN A 486 3.23 4.73 7.74
N ASP A 487 3.60 5.77 6.99
CA ASP A 487 3.20 7.17 7.18
C ASP A 487 1.91 7.42 6.35
N PRO A 488 0.98 8.30 6.76
CA PRO A 488 -0.29 8.59 6.07
C PRO A 488 -0.28 8.53 4.53
N ARG A 489 0.82 8.86 3.85
CA ARG A 489 0.91 8.88 2.38
C ARG A 489 1.87 7.87 1.76
N HIS A 490 2.74 7.23 2.53
CA HIS A 490 3.71 6.28 1.98
C HIS A 490 4.16 5.21 2.97
N TYR A 491 4.75 4.16 2.43
CA TYR A 491 5.61 3.25 3.16
C TYR A 491 6.83 2.94 2.29
N THR A 492 7.96 2.64 2.93
CA THR A 492 9.22 2.48 2.21
C THR A 492 9.71 1.05 2.29
N SER A 493 10.10 0.49 1.15
CA SER A 493 10.70 -0.83 1.02
C SER A 493 12.19 -0.69 0.73
N VAL A 494 13.00 -1.34 1.55
CA VAL A 494 14.46 -1.26 1.52
C VAL A 494 15.05 -2.67 1.39
N PRO A 495 16.02 -2.91 0.50
CA PRO A 495 16.76 -4.16 0.47
C PRO A 495 17.41 -4.45 1.82
N ALA A 496 17.19 -5.64 2.37
CA ALA A 496 17.68 -6.03 3.69
C ALA A 496 19.16 -6.48 3.70
N SER A 497 19.87 -6.34 2.57
CA SER A 497 21.28 -6.72 2.43
C SER A 497 22.13 -5.48 2.19
N PHE A 498 22.65 -4.92 3.27
CA PHE A 498 23.61 -3.83 3.29
C PHE A 498 24.95 -4.32 3.89
N PRO A 499 26.12 -3.89 3.36
CA PRO A 499 27.41 -4.38 3.80
C PRO A 499 27.79 -3.84 5.19
N ILE A 500 27.39 -4.53 6.25
CA ILE A 500 27.60 -4.08 7.64
C ILE A 500 28.53 -4.98 8.49
N HIS A 501 29.12 -6.04 7.92
CA HIS A 501 29.84 -7.06 8.69
C HIS A 501 30.95 -6.50 9.61
N ALA A 502 31.73 -5.52 9.14
CA ALA A 502 32.77 -4.90 9.95
C ALA A 502 32.19 -4.17 11.19
N TYR A 503 31.07 -3.44 11.00
CA TYR A 503 30.38 -2.73 12.08
C TYR A 503 29.74 -3.68 13.09
N VAL A 504 29.24 -4.84 12.64
CA VAL A 504 28.70 -5.88 13.53
C VAL A 504 29.81 -6.46 14.41
N SER A 505 31.01 -6.68 13.87
CA SER A 505 32.16 -7.14 14.65
C SER A 505 32.54 -6.13 15.74
N GLU A 506 32.65 -4.84 15.40
CA GLU A 506 32.96 -3.78 16.37
C GLU A 506 31.87 -3.64 17.44
N LEU A 507 30.61 -3.82 17.05
CA LEU A 507 29.48 -3.85 17.98
C LEU A 507 29.61 -5.01 18.97
N HIS A 508 29.96 -6.22 18.52
CA HIS A 508 30.13 -7.37 19.41
C HIS A 508 31.28 -7.15 20.39
N ASP A 509 32.41 -6.61 19.93
CA ASP A 509 33.54 -6.27 20.79
C ASP A 509 33.14 -5.25 21.87
N CYS A 510 32.39 -4.21 21.50
CA CYS A 510 31.91 -3.18 22.43
C CYS A 510 30.90 -3.73 23.46
N LEU A 511 30.06 -4.67 23.04
CA LEU A 511 29.08 -5.32 23.88
C LEU A 511 29.64 -6.52 24.65
N LEU A 512 30.94 -6.84 24.51
CA LEU A 512 31.59 -7.98 25.14
C LEU A 512 30.88 -9.32 24.80
N LEU A 513 30.40 -9.43 23.55
CA LEU A 513 29.70 -10.61 23.05
C LEU A 513 30.68 -11.58 22.39
N ASP A 514 30.47 -12.86 22.61
CA ASP A 514 31.20 -13.94 21.94
C ASP A 514 30.26 -15.11 21.60
N ASP A 515 30.80 -16.18 21.00
CA ASP A 515 30.01 -17.35 20.60
C ASP A 515 29.35 -18.08 21.79
N SER A 516 29.82 -17.85 23.01
CA SER A 516 29.37 -18.50 24.25
C SER A 516 28.52 -17.59 25.14
N HIS A 517 28.62 -16.27 25.00
CA HIS A 517 27.99 -15.28 25.86
C HIS A 517 27.19 -14.27 25.05
N GLY A 518 25.87 -14.35 25.21
CA GLY A 518 24.92 -13.40 24.65
C GLY A 518 24.69 -12.15 25.52
N PRO A 519 23.86 -11.22 25.05
CA PRO A 519 23.56 -9.97 25.73
C PRO A 519 22.76 -10.21 27.01
N LEU A 520 23.10 -9.48 28.07
CA LEU A 520 22.46 -9.60 29.39
C LEU A 520 21.58 -8.40 29.77
N ASP A 521 21.39 -7.45 28.86
CA ASP A 521 20.39 -6.40 29.01
C ASP A 521 19.62 -6.19 27.70
N LEU A 522 18.40 -5.64 27.81
CA LEU A 522 17.50 -5.46 26.68
C LEU A 522 18.08 -4.54 25.60
N SER A 523 18.87 -3.56 26.01
CA SER A 523 19.52 -2.62 25.10
C SER A 523 20.53 -3.37 24.22
N ALA A 524 21.47 -4.11 24.81
CA ALA A 524 22.43 -4.91 24.08
C ALA A 524 21.76 -5.96 23.19
N ALA A 525 20.68 -6.61 23.68
CA ALA A 525 19.91 -7.56 22.89
C ALA A 525 19.20 -6.92 21.69
N ASP A 526 18.70 -5.69 21.84
CA ASP A 526 18.18 -4.89 20.74
C ASP A 526 19.28 -4.54 19.73
N ALA A 527 20.43 -4.04 20.19
CA ALA A 527 21.56 -3.69 19.32
C ALA A 527 22.03 -4.89 18.47
N GLN A 528 22.26 -6.04 19.11
CA GLN A 528 22.72 -7.23 18.42
C GLN A 528 21.66 -7.73 17.43
N SER A 529 20.41 -7.91 17.89
CA SER A 529 19.37 -8.51 17.05
C SER A 529 18.96 -7.63 15.88
N SER A 530 18.89 -6.31 16.05
CA SER A 530 18.57 -5.37 14.97
C SER A 530 19.72 -5.27 13.97
N ALA A 531 20.98 -5.31 14.40
CA ALA A 531 22.11 -5.39 13.49
C ALA A 531 22.10 -6.70 12.66
N GLU A 532 21.85 -7.85 13.29
CA GLU A 532 21.76 -9.14 12.59
C GLU A 532 20.59 -9.22 11.60
N LEU A 533 19.43 -8.67 11.98
CA LEU A 533 18.25 -8.59 11.11
C LEU A 533 18.31 -7.43 10.10
N GLN A 534 19.34 -6.58 10.18
CA GLN A 534 19.49 -5.35 9.40
C GLN A 534 18.26 -4.43 9.51
N GLU A 535 17.74 -4.30 10.73
CA GLU A 535 16.69 -3.38 11.10
C GLU A 535 17.35 -2.08 11.59
N PHE A 536 17.34 -1.07 10.72
CA PHE A 536 18.00 0.21 10.96
C PHE A 536 17.04 1.23 11.56
N GLN A 537 17.58 2.20 12.32
CA GLN A 537 16.83 3.31 12.90
C GLN A 537 16.51 4.38 11.85
N ASN A 538 17.42 4.60 10.91
CA ASN A 538 17.24 5.46 9.75
C ASN A 538 17.90 4.85 8.52
N VAL A 539 17.37 5.21 7.36
CA VAL A 539 17.92 4.84 6.06
C VAL A 539 17.89 6.05 5.15
N GLY A 540 18.97 6.29 4.41
CA GLY A 540 19.02 7.33 3.39
C GLY A 540 19.49 6.77 2.06
N GLY A 541 18.85 7.20 0.98
CA GLY A 541 19.10 6.63 -0.33
C GLY A 541 18.35 7.35 -1.44
N ARG A 542 18.25 6.66 -2.57
CA ARG A 542 17.61 7.17 -3.79
C ARG A 542 16.34 6.41 -4.10
N ILE A 543 15.34 7.12 -4.59
CA ILE A 543 14.08 6.53 -5.04
C ILE A 543 14.36 5.69 -6.29
N ALA A 544 14.31 4.36 -6.16
CA ALA A 544 14.54 3.44 -7.28
C ALA A 544 13.23 3.15 -8.03
N ARG A 545 12.10 3.08 -7.32
CA ARG A 545 10.78 2.87 -7.90
C ARG A 545 9.68 3.45 -7.01
N LEU A 546 8.65 3.99 -7.65
CA LEU A 546 7.39 4.37 -7.01
C LEU A 546 6.25 3.50 -7.54
N THR A 547 5.41 3.00 -6.63
CA THR A 547 4.17 2.26 -6.93
C THR A 547 3.00 2.94 -6.23
N LEU A 548 1.93 3.21 -6.97
CA LEU A 548 0.74 3.89 -6.49
C LEU A 548 -0.33 2.87 -6.15
N GLU A 549 -0.72 2.77 -4.89
CA GLU A 549 -1.74 1.83 -4.44
C GLU A 549 -2.96 2.59 -3.92
N ALA A 550 -4.15 2.00 -4.07
CA ALA A 550 -5.31 2.50 -3.35
C ALA A 550 -5.18 2.13 -1.86
N PHE A 551 -5.34 3.11 -0.98
CA PHE A 551 -5.12 2.94 0.45
C PHE A 551 -5.99 1.81 1.03
N VAL A 552 -7.28 1.86 0.72
CA VAL A 552 -8.26 0.85 1.17
C VAL A 552 -7.88 -0.54 0.66
N SER A 553 -7.56 -0.70 -0.63
CA SER A 553 -7.21 -2.00 -1.20
C SER A 553 -5.94 -2.59 -0.60
N ARG A 554 -4.91 -1.75 -0.35
CA ARG A 554 -3.64 -2.17 0.26
C ARG A 554 -3.86 -2.84 1.62
N PHE A 555 -4.65 -2.22 2.49
CA PHE A 555 -4.84 -2.70 3.85
C PHE A 555 -5.96 -3.75 3.97
N ALA A 556 -7.00 -3.69 3.14
CA ALA A 556 -8.06 -4.70 3.13
C ALA A 556 -7.58 -6.09 2.64
N THR A 557 -6.56 -6.12 1.77
CA THR A 557 -5.97 -7.36 1.23
C THR A 557 -4.60 -7.70 1.84
N MET A 558 -4.23 -7.04 2.94
CA MET A 558 -2.94 -7.23 3.58
C MET A 558 -2.79 -8.68 4.09
N PRO A 559 -1.77 -9.44 3.64
CA PRO A 559 -1.49 -10.76 4.20
C PRO A 559 -0.92 -10.62 5.61
N ASP A 560 -1.03 -11.67 6.42
CA ASP A 560 -0.62 -11.64 7.83
C ASP A 560 0.88 -11.33 7.99
N GLN A 561 1.71 -11.82 7.05
CA GLN A 561 3.16 -11.54 7.02
C GLN A 561 3.47 -10.06 6.74
N ALA A 562 2.54 -9.30 6.16
CA ALA A 562 2.70 -7.87 5.92
C ALA A 562 2.26 -7.01 7.11
N SER A 563 1.98 -7.62 8.28
CA SER A 563 1.72 -6.90 9.53
C SER A 563 2.83 -5.90 9.92
N ALA A 564 4.04 -5.99 9.35
CA ALA A 564 5.10 -5.00 9.59
C ALA A 564 4.81 -3.62 8.96
N LEU A 565 3.83 -3.52 8.05
CA LEU A 565 3.41 -2.25 7.46
C LEU A 565 2.77 -1.30 8.48
N VAL A 566 2.24 -1.82 9.58
CA VAL A 566 1.60 -1.05 10.65
C VAL A 566 2.13 -1.53 11.99
N PRO A 567 2.51 -0.64 12.92
CA PRO A 567 2.88 -1.05 14.28
C PRO A 567 1.81 -1.91 14.96
N LEU A 568 2.21 -2.86 15.80
CA LEU A 568 1.29 -3.85 16.38
C LEU A 568 0.18 -3.27 17.25
N ASN A 569 0.37 -2.05 17.78
CA ASN A 569 -0.55 -1.33 18.63
C ASN A 569 -1.25 -0.15 17.93
N ARG A 570 -1.18 -0.06 16.60
CA ARG A 570 -1.76 1.05 15.85
C ARG A 570 -2.66 0.57 14.73
N LEU A 571 -3.65 1.38 14.41
CA LEU A 571 -4.36 1.28 13.14
C LEU A 571 -3.56 2.01 12.05
N PRO A 572 -3.74 1.63 10.77
CA PRO A 572 -3.21 2.41 9.66
C PRO A 572 -3.75 3.85 9.74
N SER A 573 -2.90 4.82 9.44
CA SER A 573 -3.28 6.23 9.47
C SER A 573 -3.66 6.72 8.08
N ILE A 574 -4.80 7.39 7.95
CA ILE A 574 -5.25 7.96 6.69
C ILE A 574 -5.49 9.46 6.88
N ASP A 575 -5.02 10.26 5.94
CA ASP A 575 -5.26 11.71 5.95
C ASP A 575 -6.78 11.97 5.88
N ALA A 576 -7.32 12.68 6.87
CA ALA A 576 -8.77 12.79 7.13
C ALA A 576 -9.57 13.55 6.05
N GLN A 577 -8.92 14.21 5.08
CA GLN A 577 -9.64 15.04 4.10
C GLN A 577 -10.24 14.25 2.91
N GLY A 578 -11.55 14.06 2.85
CA GLY A 578 -12.23 13.46 1.69
C GLY A 578 -12.55 11.97 1.87
N ALA A 579 -13.18 11.35 0.87
CA ALA A 579 -13.68 9.99 0.98
C ALA A 579 -12.54 8.96 1.02
N PRO A 580 -12.59 7.90 1.87
CA PRO A 580 -11.53 6.90 1.95
C PRO A 580 -11.24 6.17 0.64
N ILE A 581 -12.24 5.97 -0.21
CA ILE A 581 -12.09 5.30 -1.51
C ILE A 581 -11.24 6.08 -2.52
N ASP A 582 -11.09 7.40 -2.32
CA ASP A 582 -10.26 8.26 -3.18
C ASP A 582 -8.82 8.35 -2.69
N LYS A 583 -8.51 7.71 -1.55
CA LYS A 583 -7.22 7.82 -0.88
C LYS A 583 -6.20 6.88 -1.48
N LEU A 584 -4.99 7.41 -1.65
CA LEU A 584 -3.86 6.73 -2.24
C LEU A 584 -2.73 6.60 -1.22
N ILE A 585 -1.91 5.57 -1.41
CA ILE A 585 -0.66 5.38 -0.69
C ILE A 585 0.45 5.02 -1.66
N TRP A 586 1.64 5.57 -1.43
CA TRP A 586 2.82 5.31 -2.23
C TRP A 586 3.69 4.24 -1.58
N ARG A 587 3.99 3.17 -2.31
CA ARG A 587 5.17 2.36 -1.98
C ARG A 587 6.39 2.98 -2.62
N VAL A 588 7.36 3.34 -1.78
CA VAL A 588 8.67 3.81 -2.22
C VAL A 588 9.66 2.66 -2.11
N ASP A 589 10.23 2.22 -3.23
CA ASP A 589 11.39 1.32 -3.18
C ASP A 589 12.66 2.18 -3.16
N LEU A 590 13.38 2.12 -2.04
CA LEU A 590 14.55 2.94 -1.78
C LEU A 590 15.82 2.11 -1.96
N GLU A 591 16.75 2.60 -2.76
CA GLU A 591 18.10 2.06 -2.86
C GLU A 591 19.00 2.79 -1.85
N PRO A 592 19.44 2.14 -0.77
CA PRO A 592 20.14 2.81 0.33
C PRO A 592 21.55 3.24 -0.09
N ASP A 593 21.87 4.52 0.09
CA ASP A 593 23.23 5.07 0.02
C ASP A 593 23.92 4.90 1.39
N TRP A 594 23.17 4.95 2.48
CA TRP A 594 23.62 4.74 3.85
C TRP A 594 22.50 4.20 4.74
N VAL A 595 22.88 3.55 5.83
CA VAL A 595 21.98 3.05 6.88
C VAL A 595 22.53 3.43 8.25
N ALA A 596 21.65 3.76 9.18
CA ALA A 596 22.02 4.06 10.55
C ALA A 596 21.39 3.05 11.49
N HIS A 597 22.26 2.28 12.12
CA HIS A 597 21.92 1.52 13.32
C HIS A 597 22.13 2.41 14.54
N ARG A 598 21.48 2.11 15.68
CA ARG A 598 21.62 2.93 16.89
C ARG A 598 23.06 3.06 17.40
N MET A 599 23.94 2.12 17.03
CA MET A 599 25.34 2.07 17.46
C MET A 599 26.34 2.48 16.38
N PHE A 600 25.94 2.55 15.11
CA PHE A 600 26.87 2.86 14.01
C PHE A 600 26.14 3.36 12.77
N VAL A 601 26.85 4.08 11.90
CA VAL A 601 26.38 4.42 10.55
C VAL A 601 27.24 3.72 9.52
N ALA A 602 26.60 2.98 8.62
CA ALA A 602 27.26 2.33 7.49
C ALA A 602 26.89 3.07 6.20
N VAL A 603 27.88 3.28 5.33
CA VAL A 603 27.72 3.98 4.04
C VAL A 603 28.10 3.01 2.94
N SER A 604 27.33 3.00 1.84
CA SER A 604 27.69 2.17 0.69
C SER A 604 28.97 2.75 0.09
N ALA A 605 29.96 1.90 -0.21
CA ALA A 605 31.15 2.34 -0.91
C ALA A 605 30.69 2.99 -2.23
N SER A 606 30.98 4.28 -2.42
CA SER A 606 30.62 4.96 -3.66
C SER A 606 31.21 4.19 -4.84
N PRO A 607 30.47 3.94 -5.93
CA PRO A 607 31.12 3.57 -7.17
C PRO A 607 31.98 4.76 -7.59
N GLU A 608 33.30 4.58 -7.56
CA GLU A 608 34.28 5.54 -8.12
C GLU A 608 34.01 5.83 -9.60
#